data_AF-A0A919FCJ2-F1
#
_entry.id   AF-A0A919FCJ2-F1
#
_cell.length_a   1.000
_cell.length_b   1.000
_cell.length_c   1.000
_cell.angle_alpha   90.00
_cell.angle_beta   90.00
_cell.angle_gamma   90.00
#
_symmetry.space_group_name_H-M   'P 1'
#
loop_
_entity.id
_entity.type
_entity.pdbx_description
1 polymer ?
#
loop_
_entity_poly.entity_id
_entity_poly.type
_entity_poly.pdbx_seq_one_letter_code
_entity_poly.pdbx_strand_id
1 'polypeptide(L)' 'MVSTSTLLLLIALVPLLVGAALGAWFGHAMAMRKMRAREVPARLRQLEELHDAGLIDDEERAAQRQRILAAV' A
#
# COMPACT_ATOMS: atom_id res chain seq x y z
N MET A 1 41.26 -23.31 -3.84
CA MET A 1 40.37 -24.09 -2.93
C MET A 1 39.56 -23.08 -2.13
N VAL A 2 38.23 -23.07 -2.29
CA VAL A 2 37.36 -22.21 -1.48
C VAL A 2 37.32 -22.80 -0.07
N SER A 3 37.65 -21.99 0.93
CA SER A 3 37.65 -22.44 2.33
C SER A 3 36.21 -22.73 2.78
N THR A 4 36.01 -23.85 3.47
CA THR A 4 34.71 -24.26 4.03
C THR A 4 34.08 -23.15 4.87
N SER A 5 34.90 -22.35 5.57
CA SER A 5 34.45 -21.18 6.33
C SER A 5 33.84 -20.08 5.45
N THR A 6 34.39 -19.86 4.25
CA THR A 6 33.85 -18.91 3.27
C THR A 6 32.52 -19.40 2.70
N LEU A 7 32.39 -20.71 2.48
CA LEU A 7 31.15 -21.33 2.01
C LEU A 7 30.02 -21.18 3.06
N LEU A 8 30.32 -21.44 4.33
CA LEU A 8 29.37 -21.29 5.43
C LEU A 8 28.95 -19.83 5.64
N LEU A 9 29.89 -18.88 5.51
CA LEU A 9 29.58 -17.46 5.55
C LEU A 9 28.64 -17.04 4.43
N LEU A 10 28.85 -17.52 3.20
CA LEU A 10 27.95 -17.23 2.08
C LEU A 10 26.54 -17.81 2.29
N ILE A 11 26.45 -19.04 2.80
CA ILE A 11 25.15 -19.68 3.10
C ILE A 11 24.40 -18.92 4.20
N ALA A 12 25.08 -18.33 5.17
CA ALA A 12 24.44 -17.51 6.21
C ALA A 12 24.09 -16.09 5.72
N LEU A 13 24.93 -15.50 4.88
CA LEU A 13 24.78 -14.12 4.42
C LEU A 13 23.65 -13.97 3.38
N VAL A 14 23.48 -14.95 2.49
CA VAL A 14 22.46 -14.90 1.43
C VAL A 14 21.03 -14.83 2.00
N PRO A 15 20.60 -15.70 2.94
CA PRO A 15 19.28 -15.61 3.56
C PRO A 15 19.07 -14.33 4.36
N LEU A 16 20.11 -13.79 4.99
CA LEU A 16 20.05 -12.52 5.72
C LEU A 16 19.75 -11.35 4.76
N LEU A 17 20.46 -11.29 3.64
CA LEU A 17 20.24 -10.26 2.62
C LEU A 17 18.87 -10.41 1.96
N VAL A 18 18.46 -11.64 1.63
CA VAL A 18 17.15 -11.92 1.02
C VAL A 18 16.02 -11.61 2.00
N GLY A 19 16.14 -11.98 3.28
CA GLY A 19 15.17 -11.68 4.32
C GLY A 19 15.04 -10.18 4.58
N ALA A 20 16.14 -9.44 4.59
CA ALA A 20 16.13 -7.98 4.73
C ALA A 20 15.48 -7.29 3.52
N ALA A 21 15.80 -7.74 2.29
CA ALA A 21 15.22 -7.21 1.07
C ALA A 21 13.71 -7.48 0.98
N LEU A 22 13.28 -8.71 1.29
CA LEU A 22 11.86 -9.06 1.34
C LEU A 22 11.13 -8.30 2.44
N GLY A 23 11.72 -8.20 3.64
CA GLY A 23 11.16 -7.43 4.76
C GLY A 23 10.96 -5.95 4.40
N ALA A 24 11.95 -5.33 3.73
CA ALA A 24 11.85 -3.96 3.25
C ALA A 24 10.76 -3.80 2.17
N TRP A 25 10.66 -4.75 1.23
CA TRP A 25 9.63 -4.76 0.20
C TRP A 25 8.21 -4.85 0.78
N PHE A 26 7.99 -5.80 1.69
CA PHE A 26 6.70 -5.96 2.37
C PHE A 26 6.37 -4.77 3.27
N GLY A 27 7.36 -4.23 3.99
CA GLY A 27 7.19 -3.02 4.81
C GLY A 27 6.80 -1.80 3.97
N HIS A 28 7.43 -1.62 2.80
CA HIS A 28 7.13 -0.53 1.89
C HIS A 28 5.74 -0.68 1.24
N ALA A 29 5.38 -1.89 0.82
CA ALA A 29 4.04 -2.18 0.30
C ALA A 29 2.96 -1.95 1.36
N MET A 30 3.22 -2.30 2.62
CA MET A 30 2.30 -2.09 3.73
C MET A 30 2.19 -0.61 4.12
N ALA A 31 3.28 0.16 4.04
CA ALA A 31 3.27 1.61 4.24
C ALA A 31 2.46 2.32 3.15
N MET A 32 2.65 1.95 1.88
CA MET A 32 1.88 2.45 0.75
C MET A 32 0.38 2.13 0.89
N ARG A 33 0.03 0.92 1.33
CA ARG A 33 -1.36 0.55 1.65
C ARG A 33 -1.94 1.40 2.77
N LYS A 34 -1.18 1.68 3.83
CA LYS A 34 -1.62 2.54 4.95
C LYS A 34 -1.82 4.00 4.51
N MET A 35 -0.98 4.52 3.61
CA MET A 35 -1.17 5.87 3.07
C MET A 35 -2.43 5.96 2.21
N ARG A 36 -2.62 5.01 1.27
CA ARG A 36 -3.85 4.92 0.47
C ARG A 36 -5.09 4.76 1.34
N ALA A 37 -5.02 3.94 2.40
CA ALA A 37 -6.12 3.76 3.35
C ALA A 37 -6.49 5.04 4.14
N ARG A 38 -5.62 6.06 4.18
CA ARG A 38 -5.92 7.37 4.80
C ARG A 38 -6.44 8.38 3.80
N GLU A 39 -6.02 8.32 2.54
CA GLU A 39 -6.47 9.24 1.49
C GLU A 39 -7.89 8.94 0.99
N VAL A 40 -8.25 7.65 0.91
CA VAL A 40 -9.59 7.20 0.51
C VAL A 40 -10.71 7.70 1.42
N PRO A 41 -10.63 7.58 2.76
CA PRO A 41 -11.68 8.12 3.63
C PRO A 41 -11.77 9.64 3.55
N ALA A 42 -10.67 10.36 3.30
CA ALA A 42 -10.71 11.82 3.12
C ALA A 42 -11.48 12.23 1.85
N ARG A 43 -11.21 11.57 0.71
CA ARG A 43 -11.93 11.83 -0.54
C ARG A 43 -13.40 11.42 -0.47
N LEU A 44 -13.71 10.32 0.22
CA LEU A 44 -15.10 9.91 0.47
C LEU A 44 -15.85 10.92 1.34
N ARG A 45 -15.18 11.50 2.34
CA ARG A 45 -15.75 12.52 3.22
C ARG A 45 -16.03 13.84 2.49
N GLN A 46 -15.14 14.27 1.60
CA GLN A 46 -15.39 15.43 0.73
C GLN A 46 -16.58 15.21 -0.21
N LEU A 47 -16.75 13.98 -0.71
CA LEU A 47 -17.92 13.61 -1.53
C LEU A 47 -19.22 13.64 -0.73
N GLU A 48 -19.16 13.27 0.54
CA GLU A 48 -20.29 13.36 1.47
C GLU A 48 -20.64 14.82 1.78
N GLU A 49 -19.64 15.68 2.01
CA GLU A 49 -19.84 17.12 2.21
C GLU A 49 -20.43 17.83 0.98
N LEU A 50 -20.00 17.46 -0.23
CA LEU A 50 -20.56 18.01 -1.48
C LEU A 50 -22.01 17.59 -1.70
N HIS A 51 -22.35 16.35 -1.34
CA HIS A 51 -23.71 15.84 -1.39
C HIS A 51 -24.61 16.51 -0.33
N ASP A 52 -24.13 16.67 0.90
CA ASP A 52 -24.85 17.39 1.96
C ASP A 52 -25.06 18.87 1.61
N ALA A 53 -24.15 19.47 0.84
CA ALA A 53 -24.31 20.81 0.28
C ALA A 53 -25.29 20.86 -0.91
N GLY A 54 -25.82 19.73 -1.37
CA GLY A 54 -26.73 19.63 -2.51
C GLY A 54 -26.06 19.93 -3.86
N LEU A 55 -24.73 19.84 -3.94
CA LEU A 55 -23.96 20.16 -5.16
C LEU A 55 -23.86 18.98 -6.13
N ILE A 56 -24.18 17.77 -5.69
CA ILE A 56 -24.13 16.52 -6.47
C ILE A 56 -25.26 15.58 -6.08
N ASP A 57 -25.86 14.95 -7.09
CA ASP A 57 -26.94 13.98 -6.92
C ASP A 57 -26.44 12.64 -6.36
N ASP A 58 -27.36 11.86 -5.76
CA ASP A 58 -27.05 10.53 -5.21
C ASP A 58 -26.47 9.56 -6.24
N GLU A 59 -26.90 9.66 -7.50
CA GLU A 59 -26.38 8.85 -8.60
C GLU A 59 -24.92 9.21 -8.94
N GLU A 60 -24.60 10.50 -8.97
CA GLU A 60 -23.23 10.97 -9.19
C GLU A 60 -22.34 10.60 -8.01
N ARG A 61 -22.83 10.72 -6.77
CA ARG A 61 -22.15 10.27 -5.56
C ARG A 61 -21.83 8.78 -5.62
N ALA A 62 -22.80 7.94 -6.01
CA ALA A 62 -22.62 6.49 -6.10
C ALA A 62 -21.59 6.11 -7.16
N ALA A 63 -21.66 6.73 -8.35
CA ALA A 63 -20.71 6.50 -9.43
C ALA A 63 -19.28 6.94 -9.05
N GLN A 64 -19.14 8.09 -8.38
CA GLN A 64 -17.84 8.63 -7.99
C GLN A 64 -17.23 7.86 -6.82
N ARG A 65 -18.06 7.38 -5.88
CA ARG A 65 -17.65 6.45 -4.82
C ARG A 65 -17.15 5.12 -5.38
N GLN A 66 -17.84 4.54 -6.38
CA GLN A 66 -17.36 3.33 -7.05
C GLN A 66 -16.02 3.56 -7.77
N ARG A 67 -15.84 4.71 -8.44
CA ARG A 67 -14.55 5.05 -9.08
C ARG A 67 -13.42 5.20 -8.07
N ILE A 68 -13.68 5.83 -6.92
CA ILE A 68 -12.67 5.96 -5.85
C ILE A 68 -12.31 4.59 -5.28
N LEU A 69 -13.30 3.72 -5.03
CA LEU A 69 -13.05 2.37 -4.52
C LEU A 69 -12.35 1.47 -5.55
N ALA A 70 -12.64 1.64 -6.85
CA ALA A 70 -11.98 0.90 -7.91
C ALA A 70 -10.54 1.36 -8.18
N ALA A 71 -10.17 2.58 -7.76
CA ALA A 71 -8.83 3.15 -7.94
C ALA A 71 -7.84 2.78 -6.81
N VAL A 72 -8.27 2.01 -5.81
CA VAL A 72 -7.53 1.69 -4.57
C VAL A 72 -7.03 0.26 -4.58
#